data_AF-A0A6B0VK62-F1
#
_entry.id   AF-A0A6B0VK62-F1
#
_cell.length_a   1.000
_cell.length_b   1.000
_cell.length_c   1.000
_cell.angle_alpha   90.00
_cell.angle_beta   90.00
_cell.angle_gamma   90.00
#
_symmetry.space_group_name_H-M   'P 1'
#
loop_
_entity.id
_entity.type
_entity.pdbx_description
1 polymer ?
#
loop_
_entity_poly.entity_id
_entity_poly.type
_entity_poly.pdbx_seq_one_letter_code
_entity_poly.pdbx_strand_id
1 'polypeptide(L)'
;MGHRALVAYRRPDRLYDLRYSHWGGEEINLGDRISAETPLADGEIDADLLADSIARERILTNYLDPCVHEALYLVTPGDDYDVAPFRVCWLEWGDGRNGGRGAIVGIDGDVADRRVRTWFRAIKTTLVDIIEMGALSRRAAQAYLEARVCEDENGTVYTYGDDEDEPARDDGSYTPTPDRWREDGVGRGRGRDGGELGDEEDGDPR
;
A
#
# COMPACT_ATOMS: atom_id res chain seq x y z
N MET A 1 -5.44 6.83 3.15
CA MET A 1 -4.31 6.21 2.42
C MET A 1 -3.93 5.01 3.24
N GLY A 2 -4.07 3.80 2.67
CA GLY A 2 -3.74 2.59 3.40
C GLY A 2 -2.23 2.45 3.43
N HIS A 3 -1.64 2.27 4.60
CA HIS A 3 -0.21 2.11 4.79
C HIS A 3 0.25 0.70 4.38
N ARG A 4 -0.11 0.29 3.17
CA ARG A 4 0.05 -1.09 2.70
C ARG A 4 1.44 -1.30 2.15
N ALA A 5 2.07 -2.41 2.51
CA ALA A 5 3.39 -2.79 2.04
C ALA A 5 3.43 -4.24 1.55
N LEU A 6 4.31 -4.49 0.58
CA LEU A 6 4.77 -5.83 0.25
C LEU A 6 6.09 -6.12 0.95
N VAL A 7 6.22 -7.33 1.49
CA VAL A 7 7.45 -7.81 2.10
C VAL A 7 7.88 -9.07 1.37
N ALA A 8 9.09 -9.04 0.82
CA ALA A 8 9.64 -10.10 -0.02
C ALA A 8 10.84 -10.74 0.68
N TYR A 9 10.70 -11.99 1.12
CA TYR A 9 11.76 -12.74 1.79
C TYR A 9 12.56 -13.53 0.76
N ARG A 10 13.85 -13.21 0.66
CA ARG A 10 14.75 -13.91 -0.23
C ARG A 10 14.99 -15.34 0.25
N ARG A 11 14.94 -16.27 -0.69
CA ARG A 11 15.24 -17.69 -0.50
C ARG A 11 16.68 -18.01 -0.92
N PRO A 12 17.21 -19.19 -0.56
CA PRO A 12 18.54 -19.64 -1.01
C PRO A 12 18.71 -19.74 -2.53
N ASP A 13 17.62 -19.99 -3.27
CA ASP A 13 17.58 -20.04 -4.74
C ASP A 13 17.58 -18.65 -5.40
N ARG A 14 17.64 -17.57 -4.60
CA ARG A 14 17.56 -16.15 -4.99
C ARG A 14 16.19 -15.68 -5.44
N LEU A 15 15.15 -16.50 -5.32
CA LEU A 15 13.76 -16.09 -5.50
C LEU A 15 13.21 -15.52 -4.19
N TYR A 16 11.98 -15.01 -4.24
CA TYR A 16 11.33 -14.34 -3.12
C TYR A 16 9.97 -14.94 -2.78
N ASP A 17 9.71 -15.06 -1.49
CA ASP A 17 8.38 -15.35 -0.95
C ASP A 17 7.73 -14.03 -0.53
N LEU A 18 6.54 -13.75 -1.08
CA LEU A 18 5.83 -12.48 -0.92
C LEU A 18 4.77 -12.56 0.18
N ARG A 19 4.75 -11.52 1.00
CA ARG A 19 3.81 -11.35 2.12
C ARG A 19 3.26 -9.93 2.13
N TYR A 20 2.11 -9.79 2.78
CA TYR A 20 1.40 -8.53 2.91
C TYR A 20 1.63 -7.91 4.29
N SER A 21 1.69 -6.58 4.36
CA SER A 21 1.49 -5.83 5.61
C SER A 21 0.51 -4.69 5.38
N HIS A 22 -0.49 -4.56 6.26
CA HIS A 22 -1.52 -3.52 6.13
C HIS A 22 -1.04 -2.14 6.58
N TRP A 23 -0.08 -2.09 7.53
CA TRP A 23 0.44 -0.86 8.13
C TRP A 23 1.92 -0.61 7.81
N GLY A 24 2.60 -1.52 7.12
CA GLY A 24 4.02 -1.43 6.80
C GLY A 24 4.45 -0.27 5.89
N GLY A 25 3.52 0.50 5.32
CA GLY A 25 3.81 1.70 4.53
C GLY A 25 4.00 2.96 5.37
N GLU A 26 3.61 2.92 6.64
CA GLU A 26 3.66 4.04 7.57
C GLU A 26 5.10 4.30 7.98
N GLU A 27 5.65 5.45 7.55
CA GLU A 27 6.98 5.95 7.93
C GLU A 27 8.18 5.02 7.67
N ILE A 28 8.00 3.92 6.92
CA ILE A 28 9.04 2.93 6.58
C ILE A 28 9.60 2.13 7.79
N ASN A 29 9.16 2.42 9.01
CA ASN A 29 9.65 1.82 10.27
C ASN A 29 9.48 0.29 10.39
N LEU A 30 8.66 -0.35 9.55
CA LEU A 30 8.50 -1.80 9.57
C LEU A 30 9.84 -2.51 9.35
N GLY A 31 10.76 -1.91 8.58
CA GLY A 31 12.08 -2.47 8.32
C GLY A 31 12.88 -2.75 9.61
N ASP A 32 12.80 -1.84 10.59
CA ASP A 32 13.52 -1.95 11.87
C ASP A 32 12.96 -3.06 12.77
N ARG A 33 11.76 -3.55 12.48
CA ARG A 33 11.06 -4.56 13.26
C ARG A 33 11.18 -5.96 12.68
N ILE A 34 11.56 -6.06 11.41
CA ILE A 34 11.84 -7.34 10.76
C ILE A 34 13.27 -7.73 11.16
N SER A 35 13.38 -8.83 11.88
CA SER A 35 14.68 -9.36 12.31
C SER A 35 14.69 -10.89 12.26
N ALA A 36 15.85 -11.51 12.50
CA ALA A 36 15.92 -12.96 12.65
C ALA A 36 15.06 -13.50 13.81
N GLU A 37 14.89 -12.72 14.88
CA GLU A 37 14.08 -13.08 16.06
C GLU A 37 12.60 -12.83 15.82
N THR A 38 12.28 -11.76 15.09
CA THR A 38 10.92 -11.31 14.76
C THR A 38 10.72 -11.23 13.25
N PRO A 39 10.80 -12.36 12.51
CA PRO A 39 10.79 -12.31 11.05
C PRO A 39 9.50 -11.75 10.48
N LEU A 40 8.37 -11.84 11.21
CA LEU A 40 7.08 -11.28 10.80
C LEU A 40 6.71 -10.01 11.58
N ALA A 41 7.69 -9.33 12.17
CA ALA A 41 7.52 -8.08 12.93
C ALA A 41 6.39 -8.17 13.99
N ASP A 42 6.36 -9.26 14.76
CA ASP A 42 5.33 -9.54 15.78
C ASP A 42 3.89 -9.59 15.24
N GLY A 43 3.72 -10.04 14.00
CA GLY A 43 2.41 -10.25 13.37
C GLY A 43 1.90 -9.05 12.55
N GLU A 44 2.74 -8.03 12.35
CA GLU A 44 2.40 -6.94 11.41
C GLU A 44 2.54 -7.34 9.95
N ILE A 45 3.22 -8.45 9.70
CA ILE A 45 3.31 -9.08 8.40
C ILE A 45 2.47 -10.35 8.45
N ASP A 46 1.62 -10.51 7.44
CA ASP A 46 0.76 -11.68 7.32
C ASP A 46 1.59 -12.97 7.27
N ALA A 47 1.12 -13.98 8.01
CA ALA A 47 1.69 -15.30 8.05
C ALA A 47 1.44 -16.07 6.75
N ASP A 48 0.40 -15.71 6.01
CA ASP A 48 0.08 -16.32 4.72
C ASP A 48 0.95 -15.74 3.59
N LEU A 49 1.35 -16.61 2.66
CA LEU A 49 2.07 -16.20 1.46
C LEU A 49 1.07 -15.68 0.42
N LEU A 50 1.35 -14.50 -0.12
CA LEU A 50 0.66 -13.99 -1.31
C LEU A 50 1.12 -14.75 -2.55
N ALA A 51 2.41 -15.05 -2.62
CA ALA A 51 3.05 -15.82 -3.67
C ALA A 51 4.40 -16.33 -3.17
N ASP A 52 4.90 -17.42 -3.75
CA ASP A 52 6.20 -18.00 -3.43
C ASP A 52 7.08 -18.10 -4.68
N SER A 53 8.40 -18.21 -4.47
CA SER A 53 9.36 -18.47 -5.56
C SER A 53 9.29 -17.44 -6.70
N ILE A 54 9.15 -16.15 -6.38
CA ILE A 54 9.00 -15.07 -7.36
C ILE A 54 10.34 -14.39 -7.65
N ALA A 55 10.65 -14.16 -8.92
CA ALA A 55 11.83 -13.36 -9.32
C ALA A 55 11.62 -11.89 -8.98
N ARG A 56 12.69 -11.17 -8.61
CA ARG A 56 12.61 -9.76 -8.17
C ARG A 56 11.87 -8.87 -9.16
N GLU A 57 12.14 -9.03 -10.45
CA GLU A 57 11.53 -8.25 -11.51
C GLU A 57 10.01 -8.50 -11.58
N ARG A 58 9.58 -9.75 -11.40
CA ARG A 58 8.17 -10.14 -11.35
C ARG A 58 7.44 -9.60 -10.13
N ILE A 59 8.13 -9.33 -9.02
CA ILE A 59 7.53 -8.63 -7.88
C ILE A 59 6.98 -7.27 -8.34
N LEU A 60 7.79 -6.52 -9.09
CA LEU A 60 7.44 -5.17 -9.54
C LEU A 60 6.30 -5.19 -10.57
N THR A 61 6.35 -6.11 -11.54
CA THR A 61 5.41 -6.12 -12.66
C THR A 61 4.07 -6.79 -12.32
N ASN A 62 4.05 -7.77 -11.41
CA ASN A 62 2.86 -8.61 -11.19
C ASN A 62 2.18 -8.39 -9.83
N TYR A 63 2.94 -7.95 -8.82
CA TYR A 63 2.45 -7.92 -7.44
C TYR A 63 2.45 -6.51 -6.82
N LEU A 64 3.44 -5.68 -7.15
CA LEU A 64 3.58 -4.35 -6.59
C LEU A 64 2.72 -3.32 -7.32
N ASP A 65 1.42 -3.33 -7.05
CA ASP A 65 0.52 -2.27 -7.54
C ASP A 65 0.90 -0.92 -6.91
N PRO A 66 1.37 0.08 -7.69
CA PRO A 66 1.77 1.38 -7.15
C PRO A 66 0.60 2.22 -6.64
N CYS A 67 -0.64 1.94 -7.08
CA CYS A 67 -1.83 2.62 -6.61
C CYS A 67 -2.27 2.11 -5.21
N VAL A 68 -1.89 0.89 -4.86
CA VAL A 68 -2.29 0.23 -3.60
C VAL A 68 -1.17 0.20 -2.57
N HIS A 69 0.06 -0.09 -2.99
CA HIS A 69 1.20 -0.26 -2.11
C HIS A 69 1.96 1.05 -1.93
N GLU A 70 2.30 1.37 -0.69
CA GLU A 70 3.10 2.53 -0.33
C GLU A 70 4.56 2.18 -0.07
N ALA A 71 4.89 0.90 0.17
CA ALA A 71 6.25 0.44 0.42
C ALA A 71 6.50 -0.99 -0.07
N LEU A 72 7.77 -1.30 -0.32
CA LEU A 72 8.31 -2.63 -0.59
C LEU A 72 9.51 -2.86 0.35
N TYR A 73 9.55 -4.03 0.99
CA TYR A 73 10.69 -4.47 1.78
C TYR A 73 11.32 -5.69 1.13
N LEU A 74 12.60 -5.63 0.80
CA LEU A 74 13.37 -6.79 0.37
C LEU A 74 14.17 -7.29 1.57
N VAL A 75 13.77 -8.45 2.09
CA VAL A 75 14.46 -9.10 3.20
C VAL A 75 15.44 -10.11 2.64
N THR A 76 16.70 -10.04 3.05
CA THR A 76 17.72 -11.05 2.75
C THR A 76 18.09 -11.77 4.05
N PRO A 77 17.41 -12.89 4.36
CA PRO A 77 17.78 -13.73 5.49
C PRO A 77 19.21 -14.26 5.30
N GLY A 78 20.02 -14.14 6.35
CA GLY A 78 21.42 -14.53 6.38
C GLY A 78 22.03 -14.17 7.73
N ASP A 79 23.35 -14.26 7.86
CA ASP A 79 24.04 -13.98 9.12
C ASP A 79 23.84 -12.53 9.59
N ASP A 80 23.83 -11.57 8.65
CA ASP A 80 23.62 -10.14 8.94
C ASP A 80 22.15 -9.71 8.91
N TYR A 81 21.23 -10.60 8.49
CA TYR A 81 19.79 -10.36 8.30
C TYR A 81 19.47 -8.94 7.78
N ASP A 82 19.58 -8.73 6.47
CA ASP A 82 19.44 -7.41 5.86
C ASP A 82 18.01 -7.13 5.40
N VAL A 83 17.54 -5.91 5.63
CA VAL A 83 16.21 -5.43 5.22
C VAL A 83 16.38 -4.13 4.44
N ALA A 84 16.11 -4.19 3.15
CA ALA A 84 16.19 -3.04 2.27
C ALA A 84 14.78 -2.45 2.02
N PRO A 85 14.45 -1.28 2.60
CA PRO A 85 13.17 -0.65 2.39
C PRO A 85 13.15 0.21 1.11
N PHE A 86 12.01 0.21 0.44
CA PHE A 86 11.75 1.00 -0.75
C PHE A 86 10.41 1.73 -0.62
N ARG A 87 10.41 3.03 -0.92
CA ARG A 87 9.20 3.82 -1.07
C ARG A 87 8.62 3.60 -2.47
N VAL A 88 7.32 3.31 -2.54
CA VAL A 88 6.61 3.15 -3.81
C VAL A 88 6.02 4.49 -4.24
N CYS A 89 6.28 4.87 -5.49
CA CYS A 89 5.87 6.14 -6.08
C CYS A 89 4.94 5.86 -7.27
N TRP A 90 3.66 6.21 -7.13
CA TRP A 90 2.69 6.09 -8.23
C TRP A 90 2.80 7.26 -9.20
N LEU A 91 3.21 6.98 -10.43
CA LEU A 91 3.58 8.00 -11.41
C LEU A 91 2.40 8.47 -12.27
N GLU A 92 1.19 8.01 -11.98
CA GLU A 92 -0.01 8.38 -12.73
C GLU A 92 -0.99 9.23 -11.93
N TRP A 93 -1.97 9.78 -12.66
CA TRP A 93 -3.07 10.61 -12.17
C TRP A 93 -4.45 9.98 -12.49
N GLY A 94 -4.47 8.69 -12.86
CA GLY A 94 -5.69 7.94 -13.20
C GLY A 94 -6.44 7.40 -11.98
N ASP A 95 -7.36 6.48 -12.20
CA ASP A 95 -8.10 5.74 -11.16
C ASP A 95 -7.53 4.32 -10.91
N GLY A 96 -6.37 4.01 -11.50
CA GLY A 96 -5.66 2.73 -11.33
C GLY A 96 -6.16 1.59 -12.21
N ARG A 97 -7.11 1.83 -13.14
CA ARG A 97 -7.78 0.74 -13.90
C ARG A 97 -7.02 0.15 -15.09
N ASN A 98 -5.87 0.71 -15.50
CA ASN A 98 -5.18 0.32 -16.76
C ASN A 98 -3.74 -0.19 -16.53
N GLY A 99 -3.51 -0.94 -15.46
CA GLY A 99 -2.14 -1.12 -14.98
C GLY A 99 -1.59 0.20 -14.45
N GLY A 100 -0.42 0.16 -13.82
CA GLY A 100 0.10 1.31 -13.09
C GLY A 100 1.56 1.54 -13.36
N ARG A 101 1.91 2.70 -13.91
CA ARG A 101 3.30 3.15 -13.89
C ARG A 101 3.73 3.49 -12.47
N GLY A 102 4.74 2.79 -11.99
CA GLY A 102 5.30 2.96 -10.66
C GLY A 102 6.79 3.21 -10.69
N ALA A 103 7.33 3.68 -9.58
CA ALA A 103 8.74 3.62 -9.28
C ALA A 103 8.97 3.16 -7.83
N ILE A 104 10.13 2.57 -7.57
CA ILE A 104 10.63 2.33 -6.23
C ILE A 104 11.87 3.20 -5.99
N VAL A 105 11.96 3.79 -4.80
CA VAL A 105 13.12 4.57 -4.35
C VAL A 105 13.66 3.90 -3.09
N GLY A 106 14.95 3.54 -3.08
CA GLY A 106 15.59 2.96 -1.91
C GLY A 106 15.69 4.00 -0.79
N ILE A 107 15.33 3.62 0.42
CA ILE A 107 15.27 4.53 1.57
C ILE A 107 16.32 4.12 2.61
N ASP A 108 17.03 5.11 3.13
CA ASP A 108 17.96 4.93 4.26
C ASP A 108 17.43 5.73 5.46
N GLY A 109 16.51 5.11 6.21
CA GLY A 109 15.86 5.67 7.40
C GLY A 109 14.77 6.72 7.15
N ASP A 110 14.08 7.08 8.24
CA ASP A 110 12.87 7.92 8.23
C ASP A 110 13.06 9.33 7.67
N VAL A 111 14.26 9.90 7.84
CA VAL A 111 14.56 11.25 7.34
C VAL A 111 14.60 11.24 5.82
N ALA A 112 15.20 10.22 5.20
CA ALA A 112 15.21 10.04 3.77
C ALA A 112 13.79 9.78 3.24
N ASP A 113 13.01 8.93 3.92
CA ASP A 113 11.62 8.68 3.57
C ASP A 113 10.79 9.97 3.53
N ARG A 114 10.85 10.75 4.61
CA ARG A 114 10.09 11.99 4.73
C ARG A 114 10.48 13.00 3.65
N ARG A 115 11.78 13.08 3.32
CA ARG A 115 12.28 13.91 2.21
C ARG A 115 11.67 13.48 0.88
N VAL A 116 11.78 12.20 0.53
CA VAL A 116 11.25 11.65 -0.74
C VAL A 116 9.74 11.85 -0.84
N ARG A 117 8.98 11.55 0.22
CA ARG A 117 7.52 11.75 0.24
C ARG A 117 7.13 13.21 0.04
N THR A 118 7.82 14.12 0.72
CA THR A 118 7.53 15.56 0.64
C THR A 118 7.83 16.07 -0.77
N TRP A 119 9.00 15.72 -1.31
CA TRP A 119 9.40 16.07 -2.67
C TRP A 119 8.42 15.50 -3.71
N PHE A 120 8.12 14.20 -3.63
CA PHE A 120 7.26 13.51 -4.59
C PHE A 120 5.83 14.08 -4.57
N ARG A 121 5.30 14.38 -3.38
CA ARG A 121 4.00 15.03 -3.25
C ARG A 121 4.00 16.43 -3.85
N ALA A 122 5.03 17.23 -3.57
CA ALA A 122 5.12 18.60 -4.08
C ALA A 122 5.18 18.64 -5.61
N ILE A 123 6.02 17.81 -6.23
CA ILE A 123 6.14 17.74 -7.69
C ILE A 123 4.87 17.20 -8.33
N LYS A 124 4.23 16.18 -7.73
CA LYS A 124 2.97 15.62 -8.25
C LYS A 124 1.83 16.62 -8.20
N THR A 125 1.68 17.37 -7.10
CA THR A 125 0.70 18.47 -7.00
C THR A 125 0.96 19.54 -8.05
N THR A 126 2.20 19.99 -8.21
CA THR A 126 2.55 21.02 -9.21
C THR A 126 2.23 20.55 -10.63
N LEU A 127 2.50 19.29 -10.95
CA LEU A 127 2.19 18.71 -12.25
C LEU A 127 0.68 18.59 -12.48
N VAL A 128 -0.13 18.33 -11.45
CA VAL A 128 -1.60 18.39 -11.56
C VAL A 128 -2.03 19.77 -12.04
N ASP A 129 -1.58 20.83 -11.37
CA ASP A 129 -1.96 22.20 -11.72
C ASP A 129 -1.58 22.53 -13.17
N ILE A 130 -0.38 22.14 -13.59
CA ILE A 130 0.12 22.35 -14.97
C ILE A 130 -0.72 21.58 -16.00
N ILE A 131 -1.12 20.35 -15.69
CA ILE A 131 -2.00 19.54 -16.54
C ILE A 131 -3.39 20.20 -16.64
N GLU A 132 -3.95 20.64 -15.52
CA GLU A 132 -5.28 21.28 -15.48
C GLU A 132 -5.30 22.61 -16.24
N MET A 133 -4.20 23.37 -16.20
CA MET A 133 -4.02 24.57 -17.03
C MET A 133 -3.84 24.24 -18.52
N GLY A 134 -3.70 22.98 -18.91
CA GLY A 134 -3.46 22.55 -20.30
C GLY A 134 -2.06 22.89 -20.82
N ALA A 135 -1.15 23.32 -19.94
CA ALA A 135 0.21 23.69 -20.31
C ALA A 135 1.08 22.45 -20.62
N LEU A 136 0.68 21.28 -20.11
CA LEU A 136 1.37 20.02 -20.33
C LEU A 136 0.38 18.85 -20.42
N SER A 137 0.66 17.86 -21.27
CA SER A 137 -0.16 16.65 -21.32
C SER A 137 0.17 15.71 -20.16
N ARG A 138 -0.79 14.86 -19.76
CA ARG A 138 -0.55 13.83 -18.73
C ARG A 138 0.65 12.92 -19.06
N ARG A 139 0.78 12.52 -20.32
CA ARG A 139 1.91 11.70 -20.79
C ARG A 139 3.25 12.42 -20.64
N ALA A 140 3.31 13.72 -20.97
CA ALA A 140 4.52 14.51 -20.77
C ALA A 140 4.83 14.71 -19.28
N ALA A 141 3.81 14.86 -18.43
CA ALA A 141 4.00 15.01 -16.98
C ALA A 141 4.55 13.73 -16.37
N GLN A 142 4.02 12.59 -16.80
CA GLN A 142 4.51 11.28 -16.41
C GLN A 142 5.96 11.09 -16.82
N ALA A 143 6.32 11.36 -18.08
CA ALA A 143 7.70 11.24 -18.56
C ALA A 143 8.66 12.18 -17.80
N TYR A 144 8.21 13.39 -17.48
CA TYR A 144 8.98 14.31 -16.64
C TYR A 144 9.17 13.77 -15.22
N LEU A 145 8.12 13.24 -14.60
CA LEU A 145 8.18 12.68 -13.26
C LEU A 145 9.06 11.42 -13.20
N GLU A 146 8.97 10.54 -14.20
CA GLU A 146 9.85 9.38 -14.36
C GLU A 146 11.32 9.80 -14.41
N ALA A 147 11.65 10.79 -15.25
CA ALA A 147 13.01 11.31 -15.34
C ALA A 147 13.50 11.84 -13.99
N ARG A 148 12.67 12.59 -13.27
CA ARG A 148 13.05 13.18 -11.98
C ARG A 148 13.22 12.15 -10.87
N VAL A 149 12.39 11.11 -10.84
CA VAL A 149 12.57 10.00 -9.88
C VAL A 149 13.88 9.26 -10.15
N CYS A 150 14.23 9.02 -11.40
CA CYS A 150 15.50 8.38 -11.76
C CYS A 150 16.72 9.27 -11.48
N GLU A 151 16.67 10.55 -11.87
CA GLU A 151 17.82 11.46 -11.81
C GLU A 151 18.06 12.01 -10.40
N ASP A 152 17.00 12.43 -9.69
CA ASP A 152 17.12 13.14 -8.41
C ASP A 152 17.11 12.18 -7.21
N GLU A 153 16.42 11.04 -7.33
CA GLU A 153 16.19 10.10 -6.23
C GLU A 153 16.73 8.68 -6.52
N ASN A 154 17.43 8.48 -7.64
CA ASN A 154 18.01 7.20 -8.05
C ASN A 154 16.98 6.05 -8.05
N GLY A 155 15.73 6.37 -8.39
CA GLY A 155 14.63 5.43 -8.39
C GLY A 155 14.64 4.47 -9.58
N THR A 156 13.95 3.34 -9.42
CA THR A 156 13.74 2.34 -10.48
C THR A 156 12.28 2.36 -10.92
N VAL A 157 12.03 2.67 -12.18
CA VAL A 157 10.68 2.72 -12.78
C VAL A 157 10.27 1.35 -13.29
N TYR A 158 8.98 1.01 -13.15
CA TYR A 158 8.38 -0.23 -13.62
C TYR A 158 6.94 0.00 -14.11
N THR A 159 6.41 -0.96 -14.88
CA THR A 159 5.00 -1.01 -15.27
C THR A 159 4.34 -2.20 -14.58
N TYR A 160 3.33 -1.95 -13.76
CA TYR A 160 2.52 -2.99 -13.13
C TYR A 160 1.39 -3.43 -14.08
N GLY A 161 1.21 -4.75 -14.25
CA GLY A 161 0.16 -5.36 -15.06
C GLY A 161 0.48 -5.51 -16.55
N ASP A 162 1.75 -5.41 -16.95
CA ASP A 162 2.21 -5.43 -18.36
C ASP A 162 2.63 -6.82 -18.86
N ASP A 163 2.21 -7.90 -18.20
CA ASP A 163 2.48 -9.24 -18.71
C ASP A 163 1.55 -9.56 -19.88
N GLU A 164 2.05 -9.32 -21.09
CA GLU A 164 1.47 -9.82 -22.35
C GLU A 164 1.57 -11.36 -22.47
N ASP A 165 2.36 -12.02 -21.60
CA ASP A 165 2.59 -13.47 -21.58
C ASP A 165 1.74 -14.17 -20.52
N GLU A 166 0.41 -14.22 -20.71
CA GLU A 166 -0.37 -15.29 -20.10
C GLU A 166 -1.68 -15.65 -20.80
N PRO A 167 -1.90 -16.94 -21.14
CA PRO A 167 -3.20 -17.42 -21.56
C PRO A 167 -4.16 -17.35 -20.37
N ALA A 168 -5.23 -16.56 -20.51
CA ALA A 168 -6.41 -16.48 -19.64
C ALA A 168 -6.26 -17.23 -18.31
N ARG A 169 -5.65 -16.57 -17.32
CA ARG A 169 -5.67 -17.06 -15.94
C ARG A 169 -7.13 -17.23 -15.51
N ASP A 170 -7.41 -18.42 -15.01
CA ASP A 170 -8.53 -18.77 -14.16
C ASP A 170 -8.74 -17.69 -13.09
N ASP A 171 -10.01 -17.42 -12.75
CA ASP A 171 -10.56 -16.32 -11.96
C ASP A 171 -10.07 -16.31 -10.49
N GLY A 172 -8.78 -16.10 -10.31
CA GLY A 172 -8.10 -15.87 -9.04
C GLY A 172 -7.69 -14.41 -8.90
N SER A 173 -8.51 -13.48 -9.42
CA SER A 173 -8.34 -12.04 -9.22
C SER A 173 -8.09 -11.78 -7.74
N TYR A 174 -6.84 -11.47 -7.39
CA TYR A 174 -6.53 -10.88 -6.11
C TYR A 174 -7.23 -9.53 -6.08
N THR A 175 -8.42 -9.53 -5.49
CA THR A 175 -9.12 -8.32 -5.09
C THR A 175 -8.61 -8.02 -3.69
N PRO A 176 -7.78 -6.98 -3.49
CA PRO A 176 -7.40 -6.55 -2.15
C PRO A 176 -8.69 -6.37 -1.36
N THR A 177 -8.77 -6.97 -0.17
CA THR A 177 -9.96 -6.88 0.69
C THR A 177 -10.40 -5.41 0.75
N PRO A 178 -11.56 -5.04 0.18
CA PRO A 178 -12.02 -3.67 0.22
C PRO A 178 -12.18 -3.27 1.69
N ASP A 179 -11.80 -2.04 2.01
CA ASP A 179 -11.84 -1.51 3.37
C ASP A 179 -13.26 -1.66 3.94
N ARG A 180 -13.52 -2.77 4.64
CA ARG A 180 -14.63 -2.87 5.56
C ARG A 180 -14.23 -2.01 6.74
N TRP A 181 -14.63 -0.74 6.67
CA TRP A 181 -14.89 0.04 7.87
C TRP A 181 -15.59 -0.90 8.84
N ARG A 182 -14.98 -1.15 10.00
CA ARG A 182 -15.70 -1.73 11.13
C ARG A 182 -16.86 -0.78 11.36
N GLU A 183 -18.04 -1.14 10.87
CA GLU A 183 -19.28 -0.62 11.42
C GLU A 183 -19.17 -0.86 12.93
N ASP A 184 -19.30 0.22 13.68
CA ASP A 184 -19.26 0.22 15.13
C ASP A 184 -20.07 -0.96 15.66
N GLY A 185 -19.34 -1.90 16.28
CA GLY A 185 -19.91 -3.11 16.84
C GLY A 185 -20.89 -2.77 17.97
N VAL A 186 -22.16 -2.76 17.61
CA VAL A 186 -23.32 -3.31 18.34
C VAL A 186 -23.04 -3.85 19.75
N GLY A 187 -23.55 -3.13 20.75
CA GLY A 187 -24.60 -3.63 21.67
C GLY A 187 -24.27 -4.65 22.77
N ARG A 188 -24.69 -4.31 24.01
CA ARG A 188 -25.30 -5.16 25.08
C ARG A 188 -25.36 -4.29 26.35
N GLY A 189 -26.47 -3.97 27.00
CA GLY A 189 -27.76 -4.63 27.16
C GLY A 189 -27.94 -4.98 28.64
N ARG A 190 -28.89 -4.33 29.35
CA ARG A 190 -29.78 -4.89 30.41
C ARG A 190 -30.40 -3.80 31.27
N GLY A 191 -31.73 -3.88 31.43
CA GLY A 191 -32.50 -3.19 32.45
C GLY A 191 -34.00 -3.42 32.26
N ARG A 192 -34.49 -4.58 32.73
CA ARG A 192 -35.91 -4.85 32.98
C ARG A 192 -36.40 -3.94 34.11
N ASP A 193 -37.63 -3.43 33.95
CA ASP A 193 -38.66 -3.06 34.96
C ASP A 193 -39.41 -1.85 34.39
N GLY A 194 -40.72 -1.72 34.42
CA GLY A 194 -41.84 -2.50 34.95
C GLY A 194 -43.10 -1.83 34.37
N GLY A 195 -44.17 -2.59 34.21
CA GLY A 195 -45.45 -2.03 33.74
C GLY A 195 -46.15 -1.21 34.84
N GLU A 196 -46.84 -0.16 34.43
CA GLU A 196 -47.98 0.52 35.10
C GLU A 196 -48.49 1.53 34.04
N LEU A 197 -49.60 1.27 33.32
CA LEU A 197 -50.98 1.55 33.69
C LEU A 197 -51.15 2.89 34.42
N GLY A 198 -51.75 3.85 33.71
CA GLY A 198 -52.11 5.17 34.23
C GLY A 198 -52.80 5.98 33.13
N ASP A 199 -54.02 5.56 32.79
CA ASP A 199 -55.05 6.44 32.23
C ASP A 199 -55.27 7.59 33.20
N GLU A 200 -55.26 8.85 32.72
CA GLU A 200 -56.11 9.91 33.26
C GLU A 200 -56.19 11.06 32.24
N GLU A 201 -57.34 11.10 31.57
CA GLU A 201 -57.86 12.24 30.81
C GLU A 201 -58.19 13.37 31.77
N ASP A 202 -57.43 14.47 31.73
CA ASP A 202 -57.87 15.75 32.30
C ASP A 202 -58.67 16.52 31.23
N GLY A 203 -59.99 16.33 31.29
CA GLY A 203 -60.97 17.23 30.71
C GLY A 203 -61.77 17.91 31.83
N ASP A 204 -61.46 19.19 32.07
CA ASP A 204 -62.32 20.40 32.23
C ASP A 204 -63.82 20.21 32.61
N PRO A 205 -64.58 21.21 33.14
CA PRO A 205 -64.25 22.54 33.69
C PRO A 205 -64.90 22.81 35.07
N ARG A 206 -64.54 23.94 35.70
CA ARG A 206 -65.48 24.95 36.23
C ARG A 206 -64.78 26.22 36.69
#